data_AF-A0A1G9R814-F1
#
_entry.id   AF-A0A1G9R814-F1
#
_cell.length_a   1.000
_cell.length_b   1.000
_cell.length_c   1.000
_cell.angle_alpha   90.00
_cell.angle_beta   90.00
_cell.angle_gamma   90.00
#
_symmetry.space_group_name_H-M   'P 1'
#
loop_
_entity.id
_entity.type
_entity.pdbx_description
1 polymer ?
#
loop_
_entity_poly.entity_id
_entity_poly.type
_entity_poly.pdbx_seq_one_letter_code
_entity_poly.pdbx_strand_id
1 'polypeptide(L)'
;MSYVVPLLVVSVLAVVLVGSPGDGAKWLRRWGVLRPTEDDVRSATAHLRRRNATYVAVWCVCVVATIAFGEIPGITNDIVLRLWFPVASGLLLGEVLMAMRRQKGAVRRASLVPRRREDLVPLWATVLEVALFTATVTASLTSTGDLAVSLGGAVLAVGLVETTIRLAVLRVPAGEAKVDMAMRLASCRMALGAGYVLLGCFLAARVSPWVPGLPVVVLLVGTALACVVVIYLPPRRTPEATG
;
A
#
# COMPACT_ATOMS: atom_id res chain seq x y z
N MET A 1 -5.59 -19.79 20.88
CA MET A 1 -5.94 -18.38 21.22
C MET A 1 -4.73 -17.48 21.51
N SER A 2 -3.55 -18.01 21.85
CA SER A 2 -2.40 -17.21 22.34
C SER A 2 -1.76 -16.22 21.34
N TYR A 3 -2.04 -16.34 20.03
CA TYR A 3 -1.45 -15.46 19.00
C TYR A 3 -2.34 -14.29 18.57
N VAL A 4 -3.61 -14.25 19.01
CA VAL A 4 -4.57 -13.21 18.58
C VAL A 4 -4.21 -11.83 19.16
N VAL A 5 -3.71 -11.81 20.39
CA VAL A 5 -3.32 -10.58 21.11
C VAL A 5 -2.10 -9.90 20.49
N PRO A 6 -0.95 -10.58 20.25
CA PRO A 6 0.19 -9.95 19.59
C PRO A 6 -0.14 -9.52 18.15
N LEU A 7 -1.01 -10.25 17.46
CA LEU A 7 -1.49 -9.93 16.11
C LEU A 7 -2.27 -8.62 16.07
N LEU A 8 -3.19 -8.42 17.02
CA LEU A 8 -3.89 -7.14 17.18
C LEU A 8 -2.92 -6.01 17.54
N VAL A 9 -1.98 -6.23 18.46
CA VAL A 9 -1.05 -5.20 18.92
C VAL A 9 -0.13 -4.72 17.80
N VAL A 10 0.49 -5.64 17.04
CA VAL A 10 1.38 -5.29 15.92
C VAL A 10 0.60 -4.62 14.79
N SER A 11 -0.60 -5.10 14.49
CA SER A 11 -1.47 -4.53 13.47
C SER A 11 -1.93 -3.11 13.81
N VAL A 12 -2.34 -2.90 15.07
CA VAL A 12 -2.72 -1.57 15.59
C VAL A 12 -1.50 -0.65 15.56
N LEU A 13 -0.33 -1.11 16.01
CA LEU A 13 0.89 -0.31 15.93
C LEU A 13 1.23 0.07 14.48
N ALA A 14 1.16 -0.87 13.54
CA ALA A 14 1.46 -0.62 12.14
C ALA A 14 0.51 0.43 11.53
N VAL A 15 -0.81 0.30 11.77
CA VAL A 15 -1.80 1.25 11.25
C VAL A 15 -1.68 2.62 11.93
N VAL A 16 -1.45 2.65 13.25
CA VAL A 16 -1.29 3.89 14.03
C VAL A 16 0.01 4.62 13.66
N LEU A 17 1.12 3.89 13.48
CA LEU A 17 2.41 4.47 13.10
C LEU A 17 2.42 4.98 11.66
N VAL A 18 1.70 4.32 10.75
CA VAL A 18 1.45 4.86 9.40
C VAL A 18 0.60 6.15 9.45
N GLY A 19 -0.15 6.34 10.55
CA GLY A 19 -1.22 7.31 10.66
C GLY A 19 -1.07 8.45 11.67
N SER A 20 0.12 8.72 12.24
CA SER A 20 0.27 9.93 13.04
C SER A 20 0.01 11.15 12.15
N PRO A 21 -0.99 12.01 12.46
CA PRO A 21 -1.20 13.26 11.75
C PRO A 21 -0.07 14.22 12.13
N GLY A 22 1.12 13.93 11.62
CA GLY A 22 2.27 14.79 11.74
C GLY A 22 2.01 16.11 11.05
N ASP A 23 2.85 17.08 11.36
CA ASP A 23 2.96 18.37 10.70
C ASP A 23 2.73 18.22 9.18
N GLY A 24 1.55 18.65 8.71
CA GLY A 24 1.17 18.56 7.29
C GLY A 24 2.18 19.26 6.39
N ALA A 25 2.87 20.29 6.91
CA ALA A 25 3.95 20.96 6.20
C ALA A 25 5.17 20.05 6.04
N LYS A 26 5.57 19.32 7.08
CA LYS A 26 6.66 18.33 7.02
C LYS A 26 6.33 17.20 6.04
N TRP A 27 5.08 16.72 6.07
CA TRP A 27 4.61 15.70 5.14
C TRP A 27 4.67 16.21 3.69
N LEU A 28 4.15 17.41 3.43
CA LEU A 28 4.18 18.04 2.10
C LEU A 28 5.62 18.25 1.58
N ARG A 29 6.52 18.75 2.43
CA ARG A 29 7.95 18.91 2.09
C ARG A 29 8.61 17.59 1.71
N ARG A 30 8.32 16.52 2.45
CA ARG A 30 8.84 15.18 2.14
C ARG A 30 8.40 14.69 0.76
N TRP A 31 7.20 15.06 0.32
CA TRP A 31 6.66 14.69 -0.98
C TRP A 31 6.93 15.73 -2.09
N GLY A 32 7.86 16.66 -1.86
CA GLY A 32 8.37 17.57 -2.87
C GLY A 32 7.73 18.96 -2.91
N VAL A 33 6.79 19.27 -2.00
CA VAL A 33 6.21 20.62 -1.88
C VAL A 33 7.08 21.46 -0.95
N LEU A 34 8.03 22.21 -1.52
CA LEU A 34 9.06 22.92 -0.76
C LEU A 34 8.52 24.02 0.16
N ARG A 35 7.55 24.81 -0.32
CA ARG A 35 6.95 25.95 0.40
C ARG A 35 5.42 25.76 0.47
N PRO A 36 4.92 24.87 1.35
CA PRO A 36 3.49 24.64 1.48
C PRO A 36 2.83 25.87 2.11
N THR A 37 1.71 26.32 1.53
CA THR A 37 0.89 27.39 2.12
C THR A 37 0.08 26.85 3.30
N GLU A 38 -0.48 27.73 4.14
CA GLU A 38 -1.33 27.30 5.27
C GLU A 38 -2.56 26.50 4.81
N ASP A 39 -3.13 26.89 3.67
CA ASP A 39 -4.27 26.17 3.07
C ASP A 39 -3.87 24.78 2.58
N ASP A 40 -2.67 24.64 2.01
CA ASP A 40 -2.12 23.34 1.62
C ASP A 40 -1.92 22.43 2.82
N VAL A 41 -1.34 22.97 3.90
CA VAL A 41 -1.10 22.24 5.15
C VAL A 41 -2.43 21.79 5.76
N ARG A 42 -3.44 22.67 5.78
CA ARG A 42 -4.78 22.35 6.28
C ARG A 42 -5.45 21.26 5.43
N SER A 43 -5.37 21.37 4.11
CA SER A 43 -5.90 20.40 3.16
C SER A 43 -5.22 19.04 3.30
N ALA A 44 -3.89 19.02 3.38
CA ALA A 44 -3.09 17.81 3.58
C ALA A 44 -3.38 17.14 4.92
N THR A 45 -3.46 17.91 6.00
CA THR A 45 -3.79 17.37 7.33
C THR A 45 -5.19 16.76 7.34
N ALA A 46 -6.18 17.44 6.75
CA ALA A 46 -7.53 16.90 6.62
C ALA A 46 -7.61 15.66 5.72
N HIS A 47 -6.77 15.60 4.67
CA HIS A 47 -6.64 14.41 3.83
C HIS A 47 -6.04 13.24 4.62
N LEU A 48 -4.93 13.45 5.33
CA LEU A 48 -4.26 12.42 6.13
C LEU A 48 -5.17 11.87 7.22
N ARG A 49 -5.88 12.72 7.97
CA ARG A 49 -6.85 12.27 8.99
C ARG A 49 -7.92 11.36 8.38
N ARG A 50 -8.48 11.74 7.23
CA ARG A 50 -9.48 10.92 6.52
C ARG A 50 -8.90 9.61 6.01
N ARG A 51 -7.68 9.64 5.50
CA ARG A 51 -6.96 8.45 5.02
C ARG A 51 -6.73 7.47 6.18
N ASN A 52 -6.24 7.95 7.31
CA ASN A 52 -5.94 7.13 8.49
C ASN A 52 -7.21 6.55 9.09
N ALA A 53 -8.29 7.35 9.20
CA ALA A 53 -9.59 6.84 9.63
C ALA A 53 -10.12 5.74 8.70
N THR A 54 -9.89 5.89 7.38
CA THR A 54 -10.28 4.86 6.40
C THR A 54 -9.45 3.59 6.58
N TYR A 55 -8.13 3.69 6.77
CA TYR A 55 -7.30 2.52 7.04
C TYR A 55 -7.72 1.78 8.30
N VAL A 56 -7.95 2.48 9.41
CA VAL A 56 -8.40 1.86 10.66
C VAL A 56 -9.74 1.16 10.46
N ALA A 57 -10.71 1.83 9.83
CA ALA A 57 -12.02 1.24 9.59
C ALA A 57 -11.95 -0.02 8.71
N VAL A 58 -11.23 0.04 7.58
CA VAL A 58 -11.09 -1.09 6.66
C VAL A 58 -10.29 -2.22 7.29
N TRP A 59 -9.23 -1.89 8.04
CA TRP A 59 -8.46 -2.87 8.80
C TRP A 59 -9.34 -3.61 9.82
N CYS A 60 -10.17 -2.90 10.59
CA CYS A 60 -11.12 -3.53 11.50
C CYS A 60 -12.05 -4.51 10.77
N VAL A 61 -12.56 -4.12 9.59
CA VAL A 61 -13.37 -5.01 8.74
C VAL A 61 -12.57 -6.23 8.30
N CYS A 62 -11.32 -6.07 7.84
CA CYS A 62 -10.46 -7.18 7.44
C CYS A 62 -10.16 -8.13 8.61
N VAL A 63 -9.90 -7.61 9.82
CA VAL A 63 -9.66 -8.43 11.01
C VAL A 63 -10.93 -9.18 11.40
N VAL A 64 -12.08 -8.51 11.48
CA VAL A 64 -13.36 -9.14 11.79
C VAL A 64 -13.69 -10.21 10.75
N ALA A 65 -13.51 -9.92 9.47
CA ALA A 65 -13.71 -10.90 8.40
C ALA A 65 -12.78 -12.11 8.56
N THR A 66 -11.50 -11.88 8.89
CA THR A 66 -10.53 -12.97 9.11
C THR A 66 -10.92 -13.84 10.30
N ILE A 67 -11.47 -13.25 11.37
CA ILE A 67 -11.93 -13.99 12.55
C ILE A 67 -13.24 -14.72 12.26
N ALA A 68 -14.21 -14.05 11.62
CA ALA A 68 -15.55 -14.56 11.38
C ALA A 68 -15.60 -15.65 10.30
N PHE A 69 -14.79 -15.51 9.25
CA PHE A 69 -14.64 -16.49 8.17
C PHE A 69 -13.43 -17.41 8.39
N GLY A 70 -13.05 -17.63 9.65
CA GLY A 70 -11.75 -18.12 10.16
C GLY A 70 -11.24 -19.49 9.71
N GLU A 71 -11.74 -20.02 8.59
CA GLU A 71 -11.33 -21.26 7.94
C GLU A 71 -11.26 -21.08 6.42
N ILE A 72 -10.54 -20.08 5.92
CA ILE A 72 -10.08 -20.11 4.52
C ILE A 72 -8.91 -21.09 4.45
N PRO A 73 -9.07 -22.29 3.83
CA PRO A 73 -8.00 -23.28 3.75
C PRO A 73 -6.75 -22.64 3.14
N GLY A 74 -5.58 -22.87 3.72
CA GLY A 74 -4.31 -22.30 3.24
C GLY A 74 -3.93 -20.93 3.81
N ILE A 75 -4.87 -20.05 4.20
CA ILE A 75 -4.55 -18.83 4.97
C ILE A 75 -4.38 -19.17 6.45
N THR A 76 -5.24 -20.06 6.95
CA THR A 76 -5.35 -20.35 8.38
C THR A 76 -4.24 -21.25 8.92
N ASN A 77 -3.55 -22.02 8.09
CA ASN A 77 -2.43 -22.84 8.58
C ASN A 77 -1.11 -22.06 8.65
N ASP A 78 -1.05 -20.85 8.08
CA ASP A 78 0.16 -20.06 8.01
C ASP A 78 0.08 -18.82 8.92
N ILE A 79 0.98 -18.75 9.90
CA ILE A 79 1.04 -17.67 10.88
C ILE A 79 1.39 -16.31 10.24
N VAL A 80 2.18 -16.31 9.16
CA VAL A 80 2.58 -15.11 8.43
C VAL A 80 1.37 -14.53 7.71
N LEU A 81 0.63 -15.36 6.97
CA LEU A 81 -0.59 -14.92 6.30
C LEU A 81 -1.64 -14.46 7.31
N ARG A 82 -1.87 -15.21 8.39
CA ARG A 82 -2.81 -14.79 9.45
C ARG A 82 -2.50 -13.40 10.01
N LEU A 83 -1.22 -13.08 10.22
CA LEU A 83 -0.76 -11.81 10.80
C LEU A 83 -0.82 -10.65 9.81
N TRP A 84 -0.26 -10.85 8.62
CA TRP A 84 -0.01 -9.74 7.71
C TRP A 84 -1.12 -9.52 6.69
N PHE A 85 -1.91 -10.55 6.38
CA PHE A 85 -3.00 -10.43 5.41
C PHE A 85 -4.02 -9.36 5.81
N PRO A 86 -4.55 -9.30 7.05
CA PRO A 86 -5.54 -8.29 7.42
C PRO A 86 -4.95 -6.87 7.39
N VAL A 87 -3.68 -6.72 7.78
CA VAL A 87 -2.98 -5.43 7.80
C VAL A 87 -2.77 -4.92 6.39
N ALA A 88 -2.11 -5.70 5.54
CA ALA A 88 -1.75 -5.28 4.19
C ALA A 88 -2.98 -5.15 3.29
N SER A 89 -3.98 -6.04 3.42
CA SER A 89 -5.26 -5.91 2.72
C SER A 89 -6.03 -4.69 3.19
N GLY A 90 -6.04 -4.40 4.50
CA GLY A 90 -6.73 -3.22 5.05
C GLY A 90 -6.16 -1.91 4.53
N LEU A 91 -4.83 -1.81 4.47
CA LEU A 91 -4.13 -0.65 3.90
C LEU A 91 -4.41 -0.51 2.39
N LEU A 92 -4.31 -1.60 1.64
CA LEU A 92 -4.48 -1.61 0.18
C LEU A 92 -5.93 -1.29 -0.23
N LEU A 93 -6.92 -1.93 0.41
CA LEU A 93 -8.33 -1.64 0.20
C LEU A 93 -8.67 -0.21 0.64
N GLY A 94 -8.07 0.28 1.73
CA GLY A 94 -8.23 1.65 2.18
C GLY A 94 -7.74 2.67 1.14
N GLU A 95 -6.63 2.38 0.44
CA GLU A 95 -6.15 3.20 -0.68
C GLU A 95 -7.13 3.18 -1.87
N VAL A 96 -7.62 2.01 -2.26
CA VAL A 96 -8.60 1.89 -3.35
C VAL A 96 -9.88 2.69 -3.01
N LEU A 97 -10.41 2.53 -1.80
CA LEU A 97 -11.59 3.29 -1.35
C LEU A 97 -11.34 4.80 -1.35
N MET A 98 -10.14 5.24 -0.93
CA MET A 98 -9.77 6.66 -0.97
C MET A 98 -9.57 7.19 -2.38
N ALA A 99 -9.08 6.37 -3.31
CA ALA A 99 -8.92 6.70 -4.71
C ALA A 99 -10.29 6.81 -5.42
N MET A 100 -11.26 5.97 -5.05
CA MET A 100 -12.63 6.03 -5.57
C MET A 100 -13.45 7.20 -5.01
N ARG A 101 -13.09 7.72 -3.83
CA ARG A 101 -13.81 8.85 -3.22
C ARG A 101 -13.66 10.13 -4.05
N ARG A 102 -14.78 10.59 -4.62
CA ARG A 102 -14.88 11.91 -5.25
C ARG A 102 -14.59 13.01 -4.23
N GLN A 103 -13.66 13.90 -4.54
CA GLN A 103 -13.41 15.10 -3.74
C GLN A 103 -14.56 16.10 -3.96
N LYS A 104 -15.46 16.18 -2.98
CA LYS A 104 -16.51 17.21 -2.95
C LYS A 104 -15.86 18.58 -2.76
N GLY A 105 -16.24 19.56 -3.59
CA GLY A 105 -15.78 20.95 -3.47
C GLY A 105 -14.42 21.27 -4.09
N ALA A 106 -13.82 20.35 -4.87
CA ALA A 106 -12.61 20.65 -5.63
C ALA A 106 -12.94 21.64 -6.76
N VAL A 107 -12.48 22.88 -6.65
CA VAL A 107 -12.52 23.83 -7.76
C VAL A 107 -11.65 23.28 -8.88
N ARG A 108 -12.27 22.99 -10.02
CA ARG A 108 -11.60 22.42 -11.20
C ARG A 108 -10.66 23.47 -11.78
N ARG A 109 -9.38 23.43 -11.40
CA ARG A 109 -8.32 24.18 -12.06
C ARG A 109 -7.75 23.32 -13.18
N ALA A 110 -7.79 23.81 -14.42
CA ALA A 110 -7.23 23.10 -15.55
C ALA A 110 -5.70 23.06 -15.42
N SER A 111 -5.12 21.89 -15.16
CA SER A 111 -3.69 21.66 -15.36
C SER A 111 -3.48 20.97 -16.70
N LEU A 112 -2.72 21.58 -17.60
CA LEU A 112 -2.40 21.02 -18.92
C LEU A 112 -1.27 19.99 -18.90
N VAL A 113 -0.73 19.65 -17.71
CA VAL A 113 0.40 18.72 -17.60
C VAL A 113 -0.11 17.28 -17.78
N PRO A 114 0.28 16.57 -18.84
CA PRO A 114 -0.05 15.16 -19.00
C PRO A 114 0.58 14.36 -17.87
N ARG A 115 -0.17 13.39 -17.33
CA ARG A 115 0.26 12.57 -16.20
C ARG A 115 0.48 11.16 -16.68
N ARG A 116 1.66 10.61 -16.39
CA ARG A 116 2.04 9.24 -16.73
C ARG A 116 2.18 8.41 -15.46
N ARG A 117 2.04 7.09 -15.60
CA ARG A 117 2.28 6.13 -14.51
C ARG A 117 3.68 6.33 -13.90
N GLU A 118 4.66 6.56 -14.75
CA GLU A 118 6.08 6.75 -14.40
C GLU A 118 6.32 7.97 -13.49
N ASP A 119 5.40 8.95 -13.50
CA ASP A 119 5.47 10.12 -12.61
C ASP A 119 5.07 9.75 -11.17
N LEU A 120 4.24 8.73 -10.99
CA LEU A 120 3.72 8.30 -9.69
C LEU A 120 4.58 7.20 -9.07
N VAL A 121 5.04 6.28 -9.90
CA VAL A 121 5.71 5.05 -9.49
C VAL A 121 6.99 4.87 -10.29
N PRO A 122 8.16 4.70 -9.63
CA PRO A 122 9.40 4.47 -10.35
C PRO A 122 9.38 3.09 -11.04
N LEU A 123 9.98 3.00 -12.22
CA LEU A 123 10.01 1.75 -13.02
C LEU A 123 10.54 0.55 -12.22
N TRP A 124 11.58 0.73 -11.41
CA TRP A 124 12.16 -0.34 -10.60
C TRP A 124 11.14 -0.94 -9.62
N ALA A 125 10.20 -0.14 -9.10
CA ALA A 125 9.16 -0.62 -8.19
C ALA A 125 8.15 -1.50 -8.96
N THR A 126 7.80 -1.13 -10.18
CA THR A 126 6.96 -1.99 -11.03
C THR A 126 7.68 -3.29 -11.39
N VAL A 127 8.97 -3.23 -11.72
CA VAL A 127 9.77 -4.45 -11.99
C VAL A 127 9.81 -5.37 -10.78
N LEU A 128 9.99 -4.82 -9.58
CA LEU A 128 9.98 -5.59 -8.33
C LEU A 128 8.62 -6.22 -8.05
N GLU A 129 7.51 -5.51 -8.30
CA GLU A 129 6.16 -6.06 -8.17
C GLU A 129 5.96 -7.27 -9.08
N VAL A 130 6.34 -7.12 -10.36
CA VAL A 130 6.26 -8.20 -11.35
C VAL A 130 7.13 -9.38 -10.93
N ALA A 131 8.36 -9.13 -10.46
CA ALA A 131 9.25 -10.19 -9.98
C ALA A 131 8.65 -10.96 -8.79
N LEU A 132 8.10 -10.26 -7.80
CA LEU A 132 7.44 -10.89 -6.65
C LEU A 132 6.19 -11.67 -7.06
N PHE A 133 5.39 -11.13 -7.97
CA PHE A 133 4.21 -11.80 -8.50
C PHE A 133 4.59 -13.07 -9.25
N THR A 134 5.54 -12.99 -10.19
CA THR A 134 6.04 -14.15 -10.95
C THR A 134 6.61 -15.21 -10.02
N ALA A 135 7.44 -14.83 -9.04
CA ALA A 135 7.99 -15.77 -8.06
C ALA A 135 6.87 -16.45 -7.25
N THR A 136 5.85 -15.71 -6.84
CA THR A 136 4.68 -16.25 -6.12
C THR A 136 3.93 -17.26 -6.99
N VAL A 137 3.64 -16.91 -8.25
CA VAL A 137 2.96 -17.80 -9.20
C VAL A 137 3.77 -19.08 -9.43
N THR A 138 5.08 -18.97 -9.69
CA THR A 138 5.95 -20.12 -9.88
C THR A 138 5.95 -21.02 -8.64
N ALA A 139 6.14 -20.46 -7.45
CA ALA A 139 6.12 -21.23 -6.21
C ALA A 139 4.76 -21.89 -5.94
N SER A 140 3.67 -21.21 -6.27
CA SER A 140 2.30 -21.75 -6.17
C SER A 140 2.08 -22.95 -7.08
N LEU A 141 2.59 -22.91 -8.31
CA LEU A 141 2.47 -24.01 -9.27
C LEU A 141 3.29 -25.25 -8.89
N THR A 142 4.36 -25.09 -8.10
CA THR A 142 5.25 -26.19 -7.69
C THR A 142 4.95 -26.77 -6.31
N SER A 143 4.07 -26.11 -5.54
CA SER A 143 3.71 -26.51 -4.17
C SER A 143 2.41 -27.33 -4.11
N THR A 144 2.27 -28.23 -3.15
CA THR A 144 1.04 -29.04 -2.91
C THR A 144 -0.04 -28.31 -2.09
N GLY A 145 0.00 -26.98 -1.99
CA GLY A 145 -0.98 -26.18 -1.21
C GLY A 145 -2.15 -25.64 -2.04
N ASP A 146 -3.11 -24.98 -1.39
CA ASP A 146 -4.33 -24.43 -2.03
C ASP A 146 -4.00 -23.35 -3.09
N LEU A 147 -3.89 -23.79 -4.34
CA LEU A 147 -3.45 -22.97 -5.46
C LEU A 147 -4.40 -21.79 -5.70
N ALA A 148 -5.71 -21.98 -5.49
CA ALA A 148 -6.72 -20.94 -5.66
C ALA A 148 -6.50 -19.78 -4.69
N VAL A 149 -6.19 -20.07 -3.43
CA VAL A 149 -5.93 -19.03 -2.42
C VAL A 149 -4.68 -18.23 -2.73
N SER A 150 -3.58 -18.90 -3.09
CA SER A 150 -2.32 -18.19 -3.38
C SER A 150 -2.35 -17.40 -4.69
N LEU A 151 -2.84 -18.00 -5.78
CA LEU A 151 -2.94 -17.30 -7.06
C LEU A 151 -4.02 -16.22 -7.01
N GLY A 152 -5.19 -16.55 -6.45
CA GLY A 152 -6.27 -15.57 -6.26
C GLY A 152 -5.82 -14.40 -5.39
N GLY A 153 -5.11 -14.68 -4.29
CA GLY A 153 -4.54 -13.65 -3.43
C GLY A 153 -3.48 -12.79 -4.12
N ALA A 154 -2.57 -13.40 -4.89
CA ALA A 154 -1.53 -12.68 -5.64
C ALA A 154 -2.13 -11.80 -6.75
N VAL A 155 -3.09 -12.34 -7.52
CA VAL A 155 -3.80 -11.60 -8.58
C VAL A 155 -4.60 -10.46 -7.98
N LEU A 156 -5.28 -10.68 -6.85
CA LEU A 156 -6.02 -9.64 -6.15
C LEU A 156 -5.10 -8.53 -5.66
N ALA A 157 -3.94 -8.87 -5.08
CA ALA A 157 -2.97 -7.88 -4.60
C ALA A 157 -2.50 -6.96 -5.74
N VAL A 158 -2.02 -7.53 -6.86
CA VAL A 158 -1.59 -6.75 -8.03
C VAL A 158 -2.76 -5.96 -8.63
N GLY A 159 -3.94 -6.57 -8.74
CA GLY A 159 -5.13 -5.92 -9.28
C GLY A 159 -5.54 -4.68 -8.47
N LEU A 160 -5.46 -4.73 -7.14
CA LEU A 160 -5.77 -3.59 -6.28
C LEU A 160 -4.70 -2.49 -6.36
N VAL A 161 -3.42 -2.85 -6.47
CA VAL A 161 -2.33 -1.88 -6.69
C VAL A 161 -2.53 -1.15 -8.02
N GLU A 162 -2.70 -1.90 -9.12
CA GLU A 162 -2.91 -1.33 -10.46
C GLU A 162 -4.19 -0.50 -10.53
N THR A 163 -5.25 -0.93 -9.86
CA THR A 163 -6.49 -0.15 -9.74
C THR A 163 -6.23 1.18 -9.04
N THR A 164 -5.47 1.19 -7.93
CA THR A 164 -5.11 2.41 -7.21
C THR A 164 -4.31 3.35 -8.10
N ILE A 165 -3.27 2.85 -8.78
CA ILE A 165 -2.43 3.63 -9.69
C ILE A 165 -3.27 4.21 -10.84
N ARG A 166 -4.12 3.38 -11.47
CA ARG A 166 -4.99 3.80 -12.56
C ARG A 166 -5.99 4.87 -12.12
N LEU A 167 -6.63 4.70 -10.97
CA LEU A 167 -7.50 5.71 -10.40
C LEU A 167 -6.74 6.99 -10.08
N ALA A 168 -5.51 6.89 -9.57
CA ALA A 168 -4.65 8.04 -9.30
C ALA A 168 -4.23 8.77 -10.58
N VAL A 169 -4.08 8.10 -11.72
CA VAL A 169 -3.84 8.76 -13.02
C VAL A 169 -5.12 9.43 -13.53
N LEU A 170 -6.25 8.73 -13.47
CA LEU A 170 -7.52 9.17 -14.05
C LEU A 170 -8.27 10.23 -13.22
N ARG A 171 -7.95 10.37 -11.93
CA ARG A 171 -8.65 11.29 -11.03
C ARG A 171 -8.52 12.74 -11.52
N VAL A 172 -9.62 13.49 -11.50
CA VAL A 172 -9.63 14.93 -11.84
C VAL A 172 -8.72 15.71 -10.87
N PRO A 173 -7.89 16.65 -11.34
CA PRO A 173 -7.08 17.50 -10.48
C PRO A 173 -7.93 18.29 -9.48
N ALA A 174 -7.48 18.39 -8.24
CA ALA A 174 -8.16 19.12 -7.17
C ALA A 174 -7.17 19.98 -6.40
N GLY A 175 -7.47 21.29 -6.27
CA GLY A 175 -6.59 22.22 -5.56
C GLY A 175 -5.32 22.55 -6.34
N GLU A 176 -4.24 22.86 -5.61
CA GLU A 176 -2.94 23.15 -6.22
C GLU A 176 -2.30 21.88 -6.80
N ALA A 177 -1.80 21.96 -8.04
CA ALA A 177 -1.32 20.81 -8.79
C ALA A 177 -0.17 20.06 -8.09
N LYS A 178 0.72 20.78 -7.40
CA LYS A 178 1.85 20.19 -6.65
C LYS A 178 1.35 19.34 -5.47
N VAL A 179 0.34 19.83 -4.77
CA VAL A 179 -0.25 19.14 -3.61
C VAL A 179 -1.07 17.92 -4.04
N ASP A 180 -1.88 18.04 -5.10
CA ASP A 180 -2.61 16.91 -5.71
C ASP A 180 -1.65 15.79 -6.14
N MET A 181 -0.53 16.16 -6.78
CA MET A 181 0.49 15.20 -7.21
C MET A 181 1.15 14.51 -6.01
N ALA A 182 1.53 15.26 -4.97
CA ALA A 182 2.11 14.70 -3.75
C ALA A 182 1.17 13.68 -3.08
N MET A 183 -0.12 13.97 -3.01
CA MET A 183 -1.12 13.03 -2.46
C MET A 183 -1.25 11.75 -3.29
N ARG A 184 -1.29 11.87 -4.62
CA ARG A 184 -1.38 10.71 -5.52
C ARG A 184 -0.16 9.83 -5.44
N LEU A 185 1.02 10.44 -5.47
CA LEU A 185 2.30 9.75 -5.41
C LEU A 185 2.44 9.01 -4.07
N ALA A 186 2.05 9.65 -2.96
CA ALA A 186 2.03 9.01 -1.65
C ALA A 186 1.07 7.81 -1.59
N SER A 187 -0.13 7.94 -2.16
CA SER A 187 -1.15 6.89 -2.23
C SER A 187 -0.68 5.71 -3.09
N CYS A 188 -0.13 5.95 -4.28
CA CYS A 188 0.37 4.90 -5.17
C CYS A 188 1.52 4.11 -4.54
N ARG A 189 2.44 4.80 -3.87
CA ARG A 189 3.59 4.16 -3.20
C ARG A 189 3.16 3.38 -1.96
N MET A 190 2.16 3.86 -1.24
CA MET A 190 1.57 3.12 -0.13
C MET A 190 0.89 1.83 -0.62
N ALA A 191 0.11 1.92 -1.71
CA ALA A 191 -0.52 0.76 -2.34
C ALA A 191 0.53 -0.28 -2.78
N LEU A 192 1.59 0.15 -3.48
CA LEU A 192 2.69 -0.73 -3.88
C LEU A 192 3.38 -1.41 -2.70
N GLY A 193 3.71 -0.64 -1.66
CA GLY A 193 4.33 -1.19 -0.46
C GLY A 193 3.45 -2.25 0.21
N ALA A 194 2.13 -1.99 0.31
CA ALA A 194 1.18 -2.98 0.81
C ALA A 194 1.07 -4.21 -0.10
N GLY A 195 1.11 -4.02 -1.42
CA GLY A 195 1.18 -5.09 -2.41
C GLY A 195 2.40 -5.98 -2.25
N TYR A 196 3.59 -5.41 -2.04
CA TYR A 196 4.81 -6.19 -1.78
C TYR A 196 4.73 -7.02 -0.52
N VAL A 197 4.13 -6.49 0.54
CA VAL A 197 3.94 -7.23 1.78
C VAL A 197 3.01 -8.42 1.51
N LEU A 198 1.89 -8.22 0.81
CA LEU A 198 0.98 -9.33 0.46
C LEU A 198 1.66 -10.39 -0.40
N LEU A 199 2.30 -9.99 -1.50
CA LEU A 199 3.02 -10.92 -2.39
C LEU A 199 4.15 -11.65 -1.64
N GLY A 200 4.90 -10.93 -0.80
CA GLY A 200 5.92 -11.51 0.06
C GLY A 200 5.38 -12.55 1.03
N CYS A 201 4.20 -12.31 1.62
CA CYS A 201 3.55 -13.28 2.50
C CYS A 201 3.07 -14.52 1.74
N PHE A 202 2.47 -14.35 0.56
CA PHE A 202 2.05 -15.49 -0.27
C PHE A 202 3.24 -16.32 -0.75
N LEU A 203 4.32 -15.67 -1.18
CA LEU A 203 5.55 -16.34 -1.57
C LEU A 203 6.18 -17.08 -0.37
N ALA A 204 6.29 -16.41 0.79
CA ALA A 204 6.81 -17.00 2.02
C ALA A 204 6.04 -18.27 2.42
N ALA A 205 4.70 -18.21 2.39
CA ALA A 205 3.84 -19.36 2.70
C ALA A 205 4.08 -20.54 1.76
N ARG A 206 4.49 -20.29 0.51
CA ARG A 206 4.75 -21.34 -0.49
C ARG A 206 6.13 -21.94 -0.42
N VAL A 207 7.14 -21.15 -0.06
CA VAL A 207 8.53 -21.61 0.03
C VAL A 207 8.87 -22.18 1.41
N SER A 208 8.14 -21.79 2.46
CA SER A 208 8.36 -22.23 3.84
C SER A 208 8.46 -23.75 4.03
N PRO A 209 7.61 -24.60 3.39
CA PRO A 209 7.73 -26.05 3.50
C PRO A 209 9.05 -26.62 2.95
N TRP A 210 9.64 -25.94 1.97
CA TRP A 210 10.86 -26.37 1.28
C TRP A 210 12.12 -25.81 1.94
N VAL A 211 12.01 -24.63 2.54
CA VAL A 211 13.13 -23.89 3.08
C VAL A 211 12.74 -23.26 4.42
N PRO A 212 12.67 -24.05 5.51
CA PRO A 212 12.29 -23.52 6.82
C PRO A 212 13.38 -22.59 7.39
N GLY A 213 12.96 -21.57 8.13
CA GLY A 213 13.85 -20.72 8.92
C GLY A 213 14.37 -19.47 8.21
N LEU A 214 15.69 -19.29 8.20
CA LEU A 214 16.36 -18.02 7.84
C LEU A 214 15.94 -17.45 6.46
N PRO A 215 15.78 -18.25 5.39
CA PRO A 215 15.46 -17.70 4.07
C PRO A 215 14.05 -17.08 3.99
N VAL A 216 13.07 -17.63 4.71
CA VAL A 216 11.72 -17.02 4.83
C VAL A 216 11.79 -15.69 5.55
N VAL A 217 12.59 -15.61 6.62
CA VAL A 217 12.81 -14.35 7.35
C VAL A 217 13.48 -13.30 6.45
N VAL A 218 14.51 -13.70 5.70
CA VAL A 218 15.19 -12.81 4.74
C VAL A 218 14.22 -12.31 3.67
N LEU A 219 13.33 -13.15 3.16
CA LEU A 219 12.32 -12.75 2.19
C LEU A 219 11.35 -11.71 2.78
N LEU A 220 10.82 -11.97 3.98
CA LEU A 220 9.89 -11.06 4.66
C LEU A 220 10.56 -9.72 5.03
N VAL A 221 11.80 -9.76 5.50
CA VAL A 221 12.59 -8.56 5.78
C VAL A 221 12.89 -7.81 4.48
N GLY A 222 13.23 -8.52 3.41
CA GLY A 222 13.49 -7.93 2.09
C GLY A 222 12.27 -7.22 1.51
N THR A 223 11.08 -7.83 1.59
CA THR A 223 9.84 -7.20 1.13
C THR A 223 9.39 -6.05 2.01
N ALA A 224 9.56 -6.16 3.34
CA ALA A 224 9.33 -5.05 4.25
C ALA A 224 10.27 -3.87 3.99
N LEU A 225 11.57 -4.14 3.75
CA LEU A 225 12.54 -3.12 3.39
C LEU A 225 12.20 -2.48 2.05
N ALA A 226 11.85 -3.27 1.03
CA ALA A 226 11.41 -2.74 -0.25
C ALA A 226 10.17 -1.86 -0.13
N CYS A 227 9.21 -2.25 0.71
CA CYS A 227 8.03 -1.45 1.06
C CYS A 227 8.43 -0.11 1.69
N VAL A 228 9.33 -0.12 2.69
CA VAL A 228 9.87 1.10 3.30
C VAL A 228 10.58 1.96 2.25
N VAL A 229 11.41 1.37 1.41
CA VAL A 229 12.13 2.11 0.36
C VAL A 229 11.13 2.75 -0.60
N VAL A 230 10.14 2.03 -1.14
CA VAL A 230 9.12 2.61 -2.03
C VAL A 230 8.35 3.76 -1.37
N ILE A 231 7.96 3.61 -0.11
CA ILE A 231 7.17 4.61 0.62
C ILE A 231 8.02 5.82 1.05
N TYR A 232 9.29 5.63 1.37
CA TYR A 232 10.14 6.66 1.98
C TYR A 232 11.17 7.28 1.02
N LEU A 233 11.43 6.70 -0.16
CA LEU A 233 12.35 7.32 -1.12
C LEU A 233 11.81 8.70 -1.52
N PRO A 234 12.61 9.78 -1.49
CA PRO A 234 12.16 11.07 -2.01
C PRO A 234 11.74 10.93 -3.49
N PRO A 235 10.66 11.60 -3.94
CA PRO A 235 10.38 11.70 -5.36
C PRO A 235 11.57 12.33 -6.09
N ARG A 236 11.86 11.87 -7.31
CA ARG A 236 12.86 12.54 -8.16
C ARG A 236 12.44 13.99 -8.27
N ARG A 237 13.34 14.92 -7.92
CA ARG A 237 13.07 16.35 -8.05
C ARG A 237 12.78 16.60 -9.53
N THR A 238 11.53 16.91 -9.86
CA THR A 238 11.22 17.55 -11.13
C THR A 238 12.01 18.86 -11.11
N PRO A 239 12.88 19.13 -12.10
CA PRO A 239 13.54 20.42 -12.17
C PRO A 239 12.43 21.47 -12.10
N GLU A 240 12.49 22.33 -11.08
CA GLU A 240 11.61 23.48 -11.05
C GLU A 240 11.86 24.20 -12.36
N ALA A 241 10.81 24.35 -13.18
CA ALA A 241 10.87 25.29 -14.27
C ALA A 241 11.24 26.62 -13.62
N THR A 242 12.50 27.01 -13.75
CA THR A 242 13.02 28.31 -13.40
C THR A 242 12.22 29.30 -14.22
N GLY A 243 11.16 29.83 -13.60
CA GLY A 243 10.31 30.89 -14.08
C GLY A 243 10.32 32.01 -13.07
#